data_AF-A0A955KBQ6-F1
#
_entry.id   AF-A0A955KBQ6-F1
#
_cell.length_a   1.000
_cell.length_b   1.000
_cell.length_c   1.000
_cell.angle_alpha   90.00
_cell.angle_beta   90.00
_cell.angle_gamma   90.00
#
_symmetry.space_group_name_H-M   'P 1'
#
loop_
_entity.id
_entity.type
_entity.pdbx_description
1 polymer ?
#
loop_
_entity_poly.entity_id
_entity_poly.type
_entity_poly.pdbx_seq_one_letter_code
_entity_poly.pdbx_strand_id
1 'polypeptide(L)'
;MRLFLVTFGFFIVSPTLAFAKVPDIYTNENYINSTHDEPATFYLDGWGGFYGTTISGRLFTQKPVTNTEGVRLHKFQIDQAYYYVSDKGTIWAGSDLEALSIYWTLV
;
A
#
# COMPACT_ATOMS: atom_id res chain seq x y z
N MET A 1 41.15 -27.33 -48.52
CA MET A 1 40.04 -27.57 -47.57
C MET A 1 40.15 -26.52 -46.47
N ARG A 2 39.30 -25.48 -46.49
CA ARG A 2 39.30 -24.40 -45.49
C ARG A 2 38.12 -24.62 -44.55
N LEU A 3 38.39 -24.85 -43.27
CA LEU A 3 37.37 -25.06 -42.24
C LEU A 3 37.00 -23.69 -41.66
N PHE A 4 35.75 -23.25 -41.86
CA PHE A 4 35.19 -22.07 -41.19
C PHE A 4 34.68 -22.47 -39.81
N LEU A 5 35.25 -21.88 -38.76
CA LEU A 5 34.73 -21.97 -37.40
C LEU A 5 33.62 -20.94 -37.25
N VAL A 6 32.40 -21.40 -37.03
CA VAL A 6 31.24 -20.56 -36.67
C VAL A 6 31.14 -20.53 -35.16
N THR A 7 31.45 -19.39 -34.54
CA THR A 7 31.31 -19.17 -33.10
C THR A 7 29.86 -18.80 -32.80
N PHE A 8 29.09 -19.72 -32.20
CA PHE A 8 27.76 -19.44 -31.68
C PHE A 8 27.90 -18.75 -30.31
N GLY A 9 27.62 -17.45 -30.26
CA GLY A 9 27.55 -16.71 -29.00
C GLY A 9 26.24 -16.99 -28.27
N PHE A 10 26.29 -17.70 -27.16
CA PHE A 10 25.17 -17.81 -26.22
C PHE A 10 25.04 -16.50 -25.44
N PHE A 11 24.02 -15.69 -25.75
CA PHE A 11 23.59 -14.59 -24.89
C PHE A 11 22.77 -15.18 -23.73
N ILE A 12 23.38 -15.30 -22.55
CA ILE A 12 22.67 -15.60 -21.31
C ILE A 12 22.04 -14.28 -20.85
N VAL A 13 20.75 -14.09 -21.12
CA VAL A 13 19.99 -12.99 -20.55
C VAL A 13 19.66 -13.38 -19.12
N SER A 14 20.48 -12.96 -18.16
CA SER A 14 20.17 -13.13 -16.74
C SER A 14 18.90 -12.32 -16.43
N PRO A 15 17.83 -12.94 -15.88
CA PRO A 15 16.69 -12.17 -15.41
C PRO A 15 17.18 -11.27 -14.27
N THR A 16 17.11 -9.96 -14.46
CA THR A 16 17.33 -9.02 -13.36
C THR A 16 16.14 -9.14 -12.42
N LEU A 17 16.40 -9.45 -11.16
CA LEU A 17 15.43 -9.25 -10.10
C LEU A 17 15.21 -7.75 -9.98
N ALA A 18 14.20 -7.22 -10.68
CA ALA A 18 13.76 -5.86 -10.49
C ALA A 18 13.12 -5.77 -9.10
N PHE A 19 13.88 -5.30 -8.12
CA PHE A 19 13.28 -4.84 -6.86
C PHE A 19 12.38 -3.66 -7.20
N ALA A 20 11.08 -3.79 -6.95
CA ALA A 20 10.17 -2.67 -7.12
C ALA A 20 10.63 -1.52 -6.21
N LYS A 21 10.89 -0.36 -6.81
CA LYS A 21 11.28 0.84 -6.07
C LYS A 21 10.06 1.32 -5.28
N VAL A 22 10.26 1.73 -4.02
CA VAL A 22 9.25 2.51 -3.28
C VAL A 22 8.86 3.73 -4.12
N PRO A 23 7.57 3.90 -4.47
CA PRO A 23 7.14 4.98 -5.36
C PRO A 23 7.37 6.33 -4.68
N ASP A 24 7.70 7.37 -5.44
CA ASP A 24 7.98 8.70 -4.86
C ASP A 24 6.74 9.28 -4.14
N ILE A 25 5.53 8.95 -4.61
CA ILE A 25 4.24 9.30 -3.99
C ILE A 25 3.32 8.09 -4.06
N TYR A 26 2.69 7.73 -2.93
CA TYR A 26 1.61 6.74 -2.95
C TYR A 26 0.30 7.36 -3.42
N THR A 27 -0.38 6.68 -4.34
CA THR A 27 -1.74 6.96 -4.80
C THR A 27 -2.60 5.71 -4.65
N ASN A 28 -3.93 5.84 -4.71
CA ASN A 28 -4.83 4.69 -4.60
C ASN A 28 -4.57 3.64 -5.70
N GLU A 29 -4.12 4.07 -6.88
CA GLU A 29 -3.84 3.20 -8.02
C GLU A 29 -2.55 2.40 -7.85
N ASN A 30 -1.54 3.00 -7.20
CA ASN A 30 -0.22 2.38 -7.10
C ASN A 30 0.03 1.67 -5.76
N TYR A 31 -0.66 2.05 -4.68
CA TYR A 31 -0.31 1.62 -3.32
C TYR A 31 -0.28 0.10 -3.21
N ILE A 32 -1.37 -0.57 -3.60
CA ILE A 32 -1.54 -2.02 -3.40
C ILE A 32 -0.48 -2.88 -4.10
N ASN A 33 0.10 -2.39 -5.19
CA ASN A 33 1.07 -3.12 -6.00
C ASN A 33 2.51 -2.60 -5.84
N SER A 34 2.72 -1.65 -4.94
CA SER A 34 4.03 -1.02 -4.72
C SER A 34 4.78 -1.68 -3.57
N THR A 35 6.11 -1.60 -3.60
CA THR A 35 6.90 -1.83 -2.39
C THR A 35 6.63 -0.70 -1.39
N HIS A 36 6.41 -1.08 -0.14
CA HIS A 36 6.10 -0.16 0.94
C HIS A 36 7.32 0.23 1.74
N ASP A 37 7.34 1.49 2.18
CA ASP A 37 8.33 2.00 3.12
C ASP A 37 7.98 1.55 4.54
N GLU A 38 9.00 1.26 5.35
CA GLU A 38 8.83 0.76 6.71
C GLU A 38 8.39 1.88 7.65
N PRO A 39 7.47 1.62 8.60
CA PRO A 39 7.15 2.58 9.66
C PRO A 39 8.35 2.80 10.60
N ALA A 40 8.70 4.05 10.86
CA ALA A 40 9.73 4.44 11.82
C ALA A 40 9.14 4.85 13.18
N THR A 41 7.99 5.54 13.17
CA THR A 41 7.31 5.98 14.38
C THR A 41 5.82 5.69 14.31
N PHE A 42 5.19 5.49 15.47
CA PHE A 42 3.77 5.20 15.59
C PHE A 42 3.25 5.69 16.95
N TYR A 43 2.34 6.65 16.93
CA TYR A 43 1.82 7.32 18.13
C TYR A 43 0.29 7.30 18.13
N LEU A 44 -0.28 7.13 19.32
CA LEU A 44 -1.71 7.33 19.55
C LEU A 44 -2.05 8.81 19.43
N ASP A 45 -3.17 9.14 18.77
CA ASP A 45 -3.63 10.53 18.62
C ASP A 45 -4.51 11.04 19.77
N GLY A 46 -4.89 10.17 20.71
CA GLY A 46 -5.79 10.48 21.82
C GLY A 46 -7.28 10.42 21.48
N TRP A 47 -7.65 10.17 20.22
CA TRP A 47 -9.01 10.09 19.69
C TRP A 47 -9.35 8.69 19.14
N GLY A 48 -8.55 7.69 19.50
CA GLY A 48 -8.73 6.31 19.03
C GLY A 48 -8.09 6.03 17.66
N GLY A 49 -7.31 6.96 17.14
CA GLY A 49 -6.49 6.82 15.95
C GLY A 49 -5.00 6.82 16.24
N PHE A 50 -4.23 6.83 15.16
CA PHE A 50 -2.77 6.84 15.18
C PHE A 50 -2.22 7.77 14.11
N TYR A 51 -0.99 8.20 14.32
CA TYR A 51 -0.18 8.86 13.31
C TYR A 51 1.28 8.44 13.46
N GLY A 52 2.07 8.63 12.41
CA GLY A 52 3.47 8.25 12.44
C GLY A 52 4.22 8.70 11.21
N THR A 53 5.48 8.30 11.15
CA THR A 53 6.37 8.54 10.02
C THR A 53 7.00 7.24 9.55
N THR A 54 7.28 7.15 8.25
CA THR A 54 8.11 6.08 7.69
C THR A 54 9.61 6.39 7.83
N ILE A 55 10.50 5.44 7.50
CA ILE A 55 11.96 5.64 7.51
C ILE A 55 12.37 6.74 6.52
N SER A 56 11.69 6.85 5.36
CA SER A 56 11.93 7.97 4.43
C SER A 56 11.30 9.31 4.86
N GLY A 57 10.61 9.34 6.02
CA GLY A 57 10.04 10.55 6.60
C GLY A 57 8.62 10.89 6.14
N ARG A 58 7.89 9.96 5.49
CA ARG A 58 6.51 10.20 5.07
C ARG A 58 5.56 10.10 6.24
N LEU A 59 4.65 11.06 6.35
CA LEU A 59 3.61 11.05 7.35
C LEU A 59 2.48 10.11 6.93
N PHE A 60 2.02 9.30 7.88
CA PHE A 60 0.78 8.53 7.73
C PHE A 60 -0.13 8.75 8.93
N THR A 61 -1.42 8.51 8.71
CA THR A 61 -2.44 8.57 9.76
C THR A 61 -3.39 7.39 9.64
N GLN A 62 -3.97 6.98 10.77
CA GLN A 62 -5.07 6.03 10.83
C GLN A 62 -6.13 6.61 11.76
N LYS A 63 -7.26 7.09 11.22
CA LYS A 63 -8.29 7.79 12.01
C LYS A 63 -9.60 6.99 12.06
N PRO A 64 -10.32 6.97 13.19
CA PRO A 64 -11.66 6.40 13.23
C PRO A 64 -12.59 7.12 12.23
N VAL A 65 -13.45 6.36 11.57
CA VAL A 65 -14.56 6.89 10.77
C VAL A 65 -15.79 6.97 11.66
N THR A 66 -16.21 8.19 11.99
CA THR A 66 -17.40 8.43 12.81
C THR A 66 -18.65 7.92 12.09
N ASN A 67 -19.39 7.05 12.76
CA ASN A 67 -20.65 6.50 12.26
C ASN A 67 -21.62 6.24 13.43
N THR A 68 -22.93 6.17 13.13
CA THR A 68 -24.00 5.92 14.10
C THR A 68 -24.21 4.43 14.41
N GLU A 69 -23.61 3.56 13.62
CA GLU A 69 -23.90 2.12 13.62
C GLU A 69 -23.00 1.31 14.55
N GLY A 70 -22.09 1.96 15.29
CA GLY A 70 -21.12 1.30 16.17
C GLY A 70 -20.06 0.49 15.42
N VAL A 71 -19.90 0.71 14.11
CA VAL A 71 -18.91 -0.01 13.28
C VAL A 71 -17.52 0.51 13.61
N ARG A 72 -16.59 -0.40 13.91
CA ARG A 72 -15.17 -0.07 14.09
C ARG A 72 -14.48 0.00 12.73
N LEU A 73 -14.51 1.18 12.12
CA LEU A 73 -13.87 1.48 10.85
C LEU A 73 -12.80 2.56 11.05
N HIS A 74 -11.62 2.36 10.49
CA HIS A 74 -10.53 3.32 10.51
C HIS A 74 -10.06 3.61 9.09
N LYS A 75 -9.86 4.88 8.74
CA LYS A 75 -9.25 5.32 7.49
C LYS A 75 -7.74 5.44 7.68
N PHE A 76 -6.97 4.61 7.00
CA PHE A 76 -5.52 4.78 6.87
C PHE A 76 -5.23 5.69 5.68
N GLN A 77 -4.26 6.59 5.83
CA GLN A 77 -3.83 7.49 4.77
C GLN A 77 -2.31 7.74 4.83
N ILE A 78 -1.65 7.66 3.68
CA ILE A 78 -0.24 8.03 3.47
C ILE A 78 -0.11 8.66 2.08
N ASP A 79 0.55 9.81 2.00
CA ASP A 79 0.55 10.66 0.79
C ASP A 79 -0.89 10.90 0.28
N GLN A 80 -1.20 10.46 -0.94
CA GLN A 80 -2.52 10.54 -1.57
C GLN A 80 -3.30 9.22 -1.48
N ALA A 81 -2.66 8.13 -1.06
CA ALA A 81 -3.29 6.84 -0.92
C ALA A 81 -4.06 6.75 0.40
N TYR A 82 -5.24 6.14 0.35
CA TYR A 82 -6.01 5.77 1.54
C TYR A 82 -6.81 4.51 1.31
N TYR A 83 -7.08 3.82 2.40
CA TYR A 83 -7.98 2.68 2.46
C TYR A 83 -8.58 2.60 3.86
N TYR A 84 -9.55 1.72 4.03
CA TYR A 84 -10.26 1.55 5.29
C TYR A 84 -9.90 0.20 5.91
N VAL A 85 -9.78 0.16 7.23
CA VAL A 85 -9.48 -1.02 8.03
C VAL A 85 -10.63 -1.24 8.99
N SER A 86 -11.13 -2.46 9.03
CA SER A 86 -12.20 -2.88 9.93
C SER A 86 -11.86 -4.22 10.57
N ASP A 87 -12.73 -4.69 11.46
CA ASP A 87 -12.70 -6.06 11.98
C ASP A 87 -12.93 -7.12 10.89
N LYS A 88 -13.48 -6.75 9.73
CA LYS A 88 -13.67 -7.61 8.56
C LYS A 88 -12.53 -7.53 7.53
N GLY A 89 -11.46 -6.79 7.85
CA GLY A 89 -10.29 -6.61 6.99
C GLY A 89 -10.22 -5.26 6.29
N THR A 90 -9.47 -5.23 5.18
CA THR A 90 -9.19 -4.01 4.41
C THR A 90 -10.25 -3.76 3.34
N ILE A 91 -10.75 -2.52 3.29
CA ILE A 91 -11.77 -2.06 2.35
C ILE A 91 -11.18 -0.94 1.49
N TRP A 92 -11.26 -1.10 0.18
CA TRP A 92 -10.90 -0.09 -0.81
C TRP A 92 -12.17 0.65 -1.25
N ALA A 93 -12.23 1.95 -0.97
CA ALA A 93 -13.40 2.78 -1.24
C ALA A 93 -12.96 4.23 -1.49
N GLY A 94 -13.72 4.98 -2.27
CA GLY A 94 -13.49 6.39 -2.54
C GLY A 94 -14.07 7.35 -1.48
N SER A 95 -14.84 6.83 -0.52
CA SER A 95 -15.44 7.63 0.54
C SER A 95 -15.77 6.81 1.79
N ASP A 96 -15.99 7.49 2.91
CA ASP A 96 -16.38 6.87 4.19
C ASP A 96 -17.74 6.17 4.07
N LEU A 97 -18.68 6.75 3.33
CA LEU A 97 -20.01 6.17 3.09
C LEU A 97 -19.93 4.89 2.24
N GLU A 98 -19.10 4.90 1.19
CA GLU A 98 -18.86 3.73 0.37
C GLU A 98 -18.18 2.62 1.17
N ALA A 99 -17.18 2.96 2.00
CA ALA A 99 -16.52 2.01 2.87
C ALA A 99 -17.49 1.35 3.87
N LEU A 100 -18.39 2.14 4.47
CA LEU A 100 -19.46 1.63 5.33
C LEU A 100 -20.43 0.72 4.55
N SER A 101 -20.80 1.13 3.33
CA SER A 101 -21.68 0.32 2.48
C SER A 101 -21.05 -1.04 2.14
N ILE A 102 -19.76 -1.07 1.83
CA ILE A 102 -19.01 -2.32 1.58
C ILE A 102 -18.92 -3.15 2.85
N TYR A 103 -18.60 -2.56 4.00
CA TYR A 103 -18.49 -3.25 5.29
C TYR A 103 -19.75 -4.09 5.62
N TRP A 104 -20.93 -3.58 5.31
CA TRP A 104 -22.20 -4.26 5.55
C TRP A 104 -22.43 -5.48 4.65
N THR A 105 -21.73 -5.56 3.52
CA THR A 105 -21.82 -6.69 2.59
C THR A 105 -20.78 -7.77 2.85
N LEU A 106 -19.75 -7.49 3.65
CA LEU A 106 -18.75 -8.46 4.06
C LEU A 106 -19.33 -9.39 5.14
N VAL A 107 -19.16 -10.71 4.96
CA VAL A 107 -19.66 -11.77 5.85
C VAL A 107 -18.56 -12.23 6.79
#